data_AF-A0A2R6AWC6-F1
#
_entry.id   AF-A0A2R6AWC6-F1
#
_cell.length_a   1.000
_cell.length_b   1.000
_cell.length_c   1.000
_cell.angle_alpha   90.00
_cell.angle_beta   90.00
_cell.angle_gamma   90.00
#
_symmetry.space_group_name_H-M   'P 1'
#
loop_
_entity.id
_entity.type
_entity.pdbx_description
1 polymer ?
#
loop_
_entity_poly.entity_id
_entity_poly.type
_entity_poly.pdbx_seq_one_letter_code
_entity_poly.pdbx_strand_id
1 'polypeptide(L)'
;MADALSKHSCNHRFKYYGVVGLAVPGHVVGTIDLWRCLNCGSVDANPRRVGDTRPPSTVGFNILEDDEKWMILACYDNKAPFNWDLVRAKPGMSITHECIGPEKNFKVDSDYNLLLDGGGKPARHELKMVEDYMEKTILLVK
;
A
#
# COMPACT_ATOMS: atom_id res chain seq x y z
N MET A 1 -31.99 -1.54 7.28
CA MET A 1 -30.69 -1.12 6.73
C MET A 1 -29.83 -0.78 7.93
N ALA A 2 -28.74 -1.52 8.17
CA ALA A 2 -27.89 -1.25 9.33
C ALA A 2 -27.06 0.00 9.03
N ASP A 3 -27.20 1.04 9.86
CA ASP A 3 -26.36 2.23 9.78
C ASP A 3 -24.89 1.79 9.88
N ALA A 4 -24.10 2.10 8.85
CA ALA A 4 -22.67 1.93 8.92
C ALA A 4 -22.14 2.84 10.03
N LEU A 5 -21.69 2.26 11.15
CA LEU A 5 -20.96 3.02 12.15
C LEU A 5 -19.77 3.71 11.48
N SER A 6 -19.54 4.97 11.82
CA SER A 6 -18.29 5.67 11.49
C SER A 6 -17.12 4.75 11.83
N LYS A 7 -16.14 4.66 10.92
CA LYS A 7 -14.97 3.77 11.08
C LYS A 7 -14.29 3.98 12.43
N HIS A 8 -14.21 5.23 12.90
CA HIS A 8 -13.54 5.61 14.14
C HIS A 8 -14.33 5.34 15.42
N SER A 9 -15.66 5.17 15.33
CA SER A 9 -16.51 4.79 16.47
C SER A 9 -16.91 3.31 16.45
N CYS A 10 -16.39 2.55 15.48
CA CYS A 10 -16.68 1.14 15.34
C CYS A 10 -15.99 0.31 16.44
N ASN A 11 -16.75 -0.59 17.07
CA ASN A 11 -16.14 -1.69 17.84
C ASN A 11 -15.54 -2.70 16.85
N HIS A 12 -14.26 -2.57 16.53
CA HIS A 12 -13.64 -3.31 15.44
C HIS A 12 -13.53 -4.81 15.72
N ARG A 13 -13.91 -5.61 14.72
CA ARG A 13 -13.73 -7.06 14.70
C ARG A 13 -13.10 -7.46 13.38
N PHE A 14 -11.77 -7.44 13.33
CA PHE A 14 -11.01 -7.80 12.14
C PHE A 14 -10.95 -9.32 11.95
N LYS A 15 -11.07 -9.73 10.68
CA LYS A 15 -10.73 -11.08 10.23
C LYS A 15 -9.77 -10.99 9.06
N TYR A 16 -8.98 -12.04 8.89
CA TYR A 16 -8.19 -12.21 7.69
C TYR A 16 -9.11 -12.16 6.47
N TYR A 17 -8.74 -11.31 5.51
CA TYR A 17 -9.56 -10.96 4.36
C TYR A 17 -8.96 -11.48 3.06
N GLY A 18 -7.62 -11.49 2.98
CA GLY A 18 -6.92 -12.05 1.84
C GLY A 18 -5.43 -11.70 1.82
N VAL A 19 -4.78 -11.97 0.69
CA VAL A 19 -3.36 -11.67 0.48
C VAL A 19 -3.09 -11.09 -0.90
N VAL A 20 -2.13 -10.19 -0.98
CA VAL A 20 -1.50 -9.78 -2.24
C VAL A 20 -0.08 -10.31 -2.28
N GLY A 21 0.28 -11.08 -3.30
CA GLY A 21 1.64 -11.50 -3.56
C GLY A 21 2.43 -10.42 -4.31
N LEU A 22 3.71 -10.28 -4.00
CA LEU A 22 4.63 -9.37 -4.70
C LEU A 22 5.81 -10.17 -5.21
N ALA A 23 6.10 -10.04 -6.51
CA ALA A 23 7.17 -10.77 -7.16
C ALA A 23 7.97 -9.87 -8.12
N VAL A 24 9.18 -10.30 -8.43
CA VAL A 24 9.99 -9.85 -9.58
C VAL A 24 10.27 -11.10 -10.45
N PRO A 25 10.83 -10.97 -11.66
CA PRO A 25 11.09 -12.13 -12.52
C PRO A 25 11.91 -13.19 -11.77
N GLY A 26 11.35 -14.40 -11.67
CA GLY A 26 11.98 -15.54 -11.02
C GLY A 26 11.91 -15.59 -9.49
N HIS A 27 11.41 -14.55 -8.79
CA HIS A 27 11.46 -14.48 -7.32
C HIS A 27 10.24 -13.78 -6.69
N VAL A 28 9.72 -14.35 -5.60
CA VAL A 28 8.79 -13.65 -4.69
C VAL A 28 9.58 -12.70 -3.81
N VAL A 29 9.10 -11.47 -3.64
CA VAL A 29 9.75 -10.42 -2.81
C VAL A 29 8.96 -10.04 -1.56
N GLY A 30 7.69 -10.47 -1.48
CA GLY A 30 6.89 -10.32 -0.28
C GLY A 30 5.42 -10.63 -0.48
N THR A 31 4.65 -10.43 0.57
CA THR A 31 3.19 -10.43 0.55
C THR A 31 2.63 -9.24 1.33
N ILE A 32 1.36 -8.92 1.11
CA ILE A 32 0.60 -7.98 1.93
C ILE A 32 -0.64 -8.72 2.42
N ASP A 33 -0.71 -8.95 3.73
CA ASP A 33 -1.86 -9.57 4.38
C ASP A 33 -2.95 -8.52 4.58
N LEU A 34 -4.15 -8.80 4.10
CA LEU A 34 -5.31 -7.94 4.25
C LEU A 34 -6.21 -8.41 5.39
N TRP A 35 -6.68 -7.46 6.18
CA TRP A 35 -7.59 -7.69 7.29
C TRP A 35 -8.79 -6.78 7.16
N ARG A 36 -10.00 -7.32 7.29
CA ARG A 36 -11.23 -6.55 7.14
C ARG A 36 -12.06 -6.59 8.41
N CYS A 37 -12.50 -5.42 8.86
CA CYS A 37 -13.44 -5.31 9.95
C CYS A 37 -14.82 -5.80 9.49
N LEU A 38 -15.39 -6.77 10.20
CA LEU A 38 -16.72 -7.31 9.88
C LEU A 38 -17.88 -6.34 10.15
N ASN A 39 -17.62 -5.24 10.87
CA ASN A 39 -18.66 -4.32 11.32
C ASN A 39 -18.74 -3.07 10.42
N CYS A 40 -17.61 -2.39 10.19
CA CYS A 40 -17.55 -1.17 9.38
C CYS A 40 -16.90 -1.37 8.00
N GLY A 41 -16.36 -2.57 7.72
CA GLY A 41 -15.72 -2.87 6.43
C GLY A 41 -14.32 -2.28 6.24
N SER A 42 -13.75 -1.54 7.21
CA SER A 42 -12.38 -1.01 7.15
C SER A 42 -11.37 -2.11 6.84
N VAL A 43 -10.37 -1.78 6.02
CA VAL A 43 -9.28 -2.68 5.65
C VAL A 43 -7.95 -2.18 6.21
N ASP A 44 -7.25 -3.08 6.89
CA ASP A 44 -5.85 -2.90 7.28
C ASP A 44 -4.98 -3.80 6.40
N ALA A 45 -3.77 -3.35 6.10
CA ALA A 45 -2.82 -4.05 5.24
C ALA A 45 -1.48 -4.18 5.97
N ASN A 46 -0.94 -5.39 6.00
CA ASN A 46 0.28 -5.71 6.73
C ASN A 46 1.34 -6.28 5.78
N PRO A 47 2.47 -5.57 5.57
CA PRO A 47 3.50 -6.01 4.64
C PRO A 47 4.37 -7.11 5.28
N ARG A 48 4.69 -8.13 4.48
CA ARG A 48 5.63 -9.21 4.80
C ARG A 48 6.71 -9.24 3.72
N ARG A 49 7.83 -8.58 3.98
CA ARG A 49 8.94 -8.56 3.02
C ARG A 49 9.83 -9.79 3.20
N VAL A 50 10.22 -10.41 2.09
CA VAL A 50 11.17 -11.54 2.13
C VAL A 50 12.49 -11.05 2.75
N GLY A 51 12.96 -11.79 3.76
CA GLY A 51 14.20 -11.48 4.47
C GLY A 51 14.09 -10.40 5.56
N ASP A 52 12.92 -9.76 5.75
CA ASP A 52 12.73 -8.85 6.87
C ASP A 52 12.35 -9.64 8.13
N THR A 53 13.23 -9.60 9.13
CA THR A 53 13.02 -10.25 10.43
C THR A 53 12.64 -9.26 11.52
N ARG A 54 12.49 -7.98 11.18
CA ARG A 54 12.16 -6.95 12.18
C ARG A 54 10.68 -7.04 12.54
N PRO A 55 10.34 -6.98 13.83
CA PRO A 55 8.95 -6.83 14.23
C PRO A 55 8.42 -5.48 13.71
N PRO A 56 7.10 -5.38 13.46
CA PRO A 56 6.49 -4.10 13.11
C PRO A 56 6.71 -3.08 14.23
N SER A 57 6.90 -1.81 13.86
CA SER A 57 7.12 -0.71 14.81
C SER A 57 5.88 -0.38 15.63
N THR A 58 4.70 -0.83 15.19
CA THR A 58 3.42 -0.64 15.86
C THR A 58 2.68 -1.98 15.96
N VAL A 59 1.82 -2.08 16.98
CA VAL A 59 0.94 -3.24 17.19
C VAL A 59 -0.50 -2.77 17.07
N GLY A 60 -1.30 -3.45 16.25
CA GLY A 60 -2.71 -3.15 16.04
C GLY A 60 -3.08 -3.01 14.56
N PHE A 61 -4.36 -2.73 14.31
CA PHE A 61 -4.89 -2.46 12.97
C PHE A 61 -4.94 -0.95 12.73
N ASN A 62 -4.59 -0.49 11.54
CA ASN A 62 -4.73 0.91 11.19
C ASN A 62 -6.10 1.17 10.57
N ILE A 63 -6.77 2.21 11.06
CA ILE A 63 -8.04 2.67 10.51
C ILE A 63 -7.74 3.84 9.59
N LEU A 64 -7.95 3.62 8.28
CA LEU A 64 -7.79 4.66 7.28
C LEU A 64 -8.96 5.64 7.33
N GLU A 65 -8.68 6.89 6.96
CA GLU A 65 -9.72 7.88 6.65
C GLU A 65 -10.55 7.47 5.41
N ASP A 66 -11.65 8.17 5.13
CA ASP A 66 -12.59 7.77 4.07
C ASP A 66 -12.03 7.83 2.65
N ASP A 67 -11.14 8.78 2.38
CA ASP A 67 -10.45 8.96 1.10
C ASP A 67 -9.03 8.34 1.08
N GLU A 68 -8.62 7.71 2.18
CA GLU A 68 -7.30 7.10 2.29
C GLU A 68 -7.34 5.62 1.87
N LYS A 69 -6.31 5.19 1.14
CA LYS A 69 -6.16 3.83 0.60
C LYS A 69 -4.80 3.26 0.94
N TRP A 70 -4.76 1.94 1.10
CA TRP A 70 -3.51 1.19 1.09
C TRP A 70 -3.01 1.03 -0.34
N MET A 71 -1.79 1.49 -0.57
CA MET A 71 -1.14 1.43 -1.87
C MET A 71 0.22 0.73 -1.76
N ILE A 72 0.56 -0.02 -2.79
CA ILE A 72 1.92 -0.47 -3.05
C ILE A 72 2.61 0.64 -3.84
N LEU A 73 3.64 1.24 -3.25
CA LEU A 73 4.58 2.08 -3.97
C LEU A 73 5.64 1.17 -4.59
N ALA A 74 5.60 0.97 -5.91
CA ALA A 74 6.67 0.28 -6.62
C ALA A 74 7.80 1.28 -6.92
N CYS A 75 9.05 0.88 -6.64
CA CYS A 75 10.26 1.65 -6.94
C CYS A 75 11.18 0.80 -7.82
N TYR A 76 11.38 1.21 -9.06
CA TYR A 76 12.19 0.47 -10.01
C TYR A 76 13.68 0.81 -9.93
N ASP A 77 14.07 1.80 -9.13
CA ASP A 77 15.48 2.16 -8.93
C ASP A 77 16.15 1.35 -7.82
N ASN A 78 15.39 0.88 -6.83
CA ASN A 78 15.87 -0.03 -5.81
C ASN A 78 15.87 -1.49 -6.32
N LYS A 79 16.76 -2.32 -5.76
CA LYS A 79 16.80 -3.75 -6.05
C LYS A 79 15.83 -4.53 -5.16
N ALA A 80 15.34 -5.66 -5.66
CA ALA A 80 14.59 -6.61 -4.86
C ALA A 80 15.39 -7.09 -3.63
N PRO A 81 14.74 -7.32 -2.47
CA PRO A 81 13.30 -7.22 -2.24
C PRO A 81 12.83 -5.82 -1.81
N PHE A 82 13.66 -4.78 -1.89
CA PHE A 82 13.40 -3.41 -1.42
C PHE A 82 12.87 -2.45 -2.50
N ASN A 83 12.37 -3.02 -3.60
CA ASN A 83 11.84 -2.30 -4.77
C ASN A 83 10.34 -1.95 -4.62
N TRP A 84 9.83 -1.95 -3.38
CA TRP A 84 8.45 -1.60 -3.08
C TRP A 84 8.28 -1.19 -1.62
N ASP A 85 7.24 -0.42 -1.32
CA ASP A 85 6.77 -0.14 0.04
C ASP A 85 5.25 -0.19 0.13
N LEU A 86 4.72 -0.49 1.31
CA LEU A 86 3.30 -0.29 1.62
C LEU A 86 3.13 1.12 2.18
N VAL A 87 2.30 1.93 1.53
CA VAL A 87 2.04 3.31 1.94
C VAL A 87 0.54 3.55 2.05
N ARG A 88 0.18 4.56 2.83
CA ARG A 88 -1.15 5.15 2.80
C ARG A 88 -1.14 6.32 1.83
N ALA A 89 -2.18 6.44 1.02
CA ALA A 89 -2.31 7.53 0.06
C ALA A 89 -3.75 8.04 0.03
N LYS A 90 -3.89 9.35 -0.16
CA LYS A 90 -5.15 10.00 -0.51
C LYS A 90 -4.89 11.13 -1.51
N PRO A 91 -5.88 11.54 -2.33
CA PRO A 91 -5.71 12.63 -3.27
C PRO A 91 -5.15 13.89 -2.60
N GLY A 92 -4.16 14.51 -3.24
CA GLY A 92 -3.48 15.71 -2.76
C GLY A 92 -2.40 15.48 -1.70
N MET A 93 -2.23 14.26 -1.17
CA MET A 93 -1.17 13.92 -0.22
C MET A 93 0.21 13.97 -0.89
N SER A 94 1.22 14.45 -0.16
CA SER A 94 2.63 14.32 -0.55
C SER A 94 3.22 13.03 0.03
N ILE A 95 3.96 12.29 -0.79
CA ILE A 95 4.70 11.09 -0.41
C ILE A 95 6.18 11.34 -0.72
N THR A 96 7.04 11.18 0.28
CA THR A 96 8.49 11.15 0.10
C THR A 96 8.98 9.72 0.22
N HIS A 97 9.74 9.25 -0.76
CA HIS A 97 10.31 7.92 -0.79
C HIS A 97 11.82 8.01 -0.96
N GLU A 98 12.55 7.36 -0.05
CA GLU A 98 14.00 7.27 -0.14
C GLU A 98 14.40 6.06 -0.98
N CYS A 99 15.01 6.36 -2.13
CA CYS A 99 15.59 5.36 -3.02
C CYS A 99 16.90 5.88 -3.64
N ILE A 100 17.53 5.01 -4.45
CA ILE A 100 18.75 5.33 -5.21
C ILE A 100 18.47 6.34 -6.35
N GLY A 101 17.21 6.41 -6.80
CA GLY A 101 16.78 7.27 -7.90
C GLY A 101 16.72 8.77 -7.56
N PRO A 102 16.63 9.64 -8.59
CA PRO A 102 16.51 11.08 -8.41
C PRO A 102 15.09 11.52 -8.02
N GLU A 103 14.07 10.74 -8.37
CA GLU A 103 12.66 11.02 -8.08
C GLU A 103 12.31 10.57 -6.65
N LYS A 104 12.11 11.51 -5.73
CA LYS A 104 11.87 11.19 -4.31
C LYS A 104 10.59 11.78 -3.73
N ASN A 105 10.08 12.87 -4.30
CA ASN A 105 8.91 13.58 -3.80
C ASN A 105 7.80 13.47 -4.82
N PHE A 106 6.62 13.08 -4.34
CA PHE A 106 5.45 12.88 -5.17
C PHE A 106 4.22 13.51 -4.55
N LYS A 107 3.28 13.92 -5.40
CA LYS A 107 1.92 14.26 -5.03
C LYS A 107 0.96 13.21 -5.60
N VAL A 108 -0.04 12.81 -4.82
CA VAL A 108 -1.08 11.88 -5.25
C VAL A 108 -2.17 12.65 -5.99
N ASP A 109 -2.52 12.25 -7.22
CA ASP A 109 -3.61 12.85 -7.99
C ASP A 109 -4.99 12.31 -7.58
N SER A 110 -6.06 12.75 -8.25
CA SER A 110 -7.44 12.31 -7.97
C SER A 110 -7.68 10.83 -8.27
N ASP A 111 -6.86 10.24 -9.14
CA ASP A 111 -6.96 8.85 -9.58
C ASP A 111 -5.93 7.96 -8.85
N TYR A 112 -5.33 8.48 -7.76
CA TYR A 112 -4.30 7.82 -6.95
C TYR A 112 -2.99 7.49 -7.70
N ASN A 113 -2.68 8.20 -8.79
CA ASN A 113 -1.36 8.14 -9.41
C ASN A 113 -0.38 9.10 -8.72
N LEU A 114 0.91 8.85 -8.93
CA LEU A 114 1.98 9.77 -8.53
C LEU A 114 2.19 10.86 -9.58
N LEU A 115 2.39 12.07 -9.11
CA LEU A 115 2.87 13.22 -9.87
C LEU A 115 4.16 13.75 -9.26
N LEU A 116 5.12 14.15 -10.09
CA LEU A 116 6.30 14.91 -9.70
C LEU A 116 5.95 16.37 -9.41
N ASP A 117 6.86 17.08 -8.74
CA ASP A 117 6.81 18.53 -8.57
C ASP A 117 6.88 19.21 -9.95
N GLY A 118 5.72 19.63 -10.46
CA GLY A 118 5.54 20.16 -11.82
C GLY A 118 4.47 19.44 -12.66
N GLY A 119 3.86 18.37 -12.16
CA GLY A 119 2.67 17.74 -12.75
C GLY A 119 2.93 16.60 -13.75
N GLY A 120 4.18 16.18 -13.94
CA GLY A 120 4.53 15.01 -14.76
C GLY A 120 4.42 13.69 -13.98
N LYS A 121 4.23 12.56 -14.66
CA LYS A 121 4.29 11.24 -14.02
C LYS A 121 5.74 10.83 -13.79
N PRO A 122 6.08 10.24 -12.63
CA PRO A 122 7.42 9.71 -12.40
C PRO A 122 7.71 8.56 -13.36
N ALA A 123 8.96 8.48 -13.80
CA ALA A 123 9.38 7.40 -14.66
C ALA A 123 9.54 6.10 -13.87
N ARG A 124 10.07 6.13 -12.65
CA ARG A 124 10.54 4.90 -11.97
C ARG A 124 9.70 4.50 -10.76
N HIS A 125 8.56 5.16 -10.58
CA HIS A 125 7.65 4.92 -9.46
C HIS A 125 6.21 4.82 -9.93
N GLU A 126 5.42 3.99 -9.26
CA GLU A 126 3.97 3.95 -9.44
C GLU A 126 3.29 3.51 -8.14
N LEU A 127 2.03 3.91 -7.98
CA LEU A 127 1.17 3.36 -6.95
C LEU A 127 0.25 2.29 -7.55
N LYS A 128 0.02 1.22 -6.79
CA LYS A 128 -0.96 0.18 -7.11
C LYS A 128 -1.86 -0.01 -5.90
N MET A 129 -3.17 0.12 -6.05
CA MET A 129 -4.11 -0.04 -4.95
C MET A 129 -4.13 -1.49 -4.49
N VAL A 130 -3.91 -1.75 -3.19
CA VAL A 130 -3.75 -3.12 -2.69
C VAL A 130 -4.99 -3.97 -2.95
N GLU A 131 -6.18 -3.41 -2.74
CA GLU A 131 -7.46 -4.14 -2.89
C GLU A 131 -7.72 -4.64 -4.32
N ASP A 132 -7.19 -3.97 -5.36
CA ASP A 132 -7.33 -4.39 -6.76
C ASP A 132 -6.62 -5.72 -7.06
N TYR A 133 -5.66 -6.08 -6.21
CA TYR A 133 -4.80 -7.25 -6.35
C TYR A 133 -5.00 -8.29 -5.25
N MET A 134 -6.08 -8.18 -4.46
CA MET A 134 -6.44 -9.20 -3.49
C MET A 134 -6.55 -10.58 -4.17
N GLU A 135 -5.93 -11.58 -3.55
CA GLU A 135 -5.75 -12.95 -4.06
C GLU A 135 -4.97 -13.05 -5.38
N LYS A 136 -4.16 -12.03 -5.71
CA LYS A 136 -3.30 -12.04 -6.89
C LYS A 136 -1.84 -11.82 -6.50
N THR A 137 -0.94 -12.24 -7.39
CA THR A 137 0.47 -11.85 -7.32
C THR A 137 0.77 -10.79 -8.37
N ILE A 138 1.36 -9.68 -7.94
CA ILE A 138 1.81 -8.60 -8.81
C ILE A 138 3.26 -8.83 -9.18
N LEU A 139 3.55 -8.75 -10.47
CA LEU A 139 4.92 -8.70 -10.97
C LEU A 139 5.38 -7.24 -11.03
N LEU A 140 6.33 -6.87 -10.17
CA LEU A 140 6.94 -5.54 -10.11
C LEU A 140 8.05 -5.46 -11.15
N VAL A 141 7.66 -5.20 -12.39
CA VAL A 141 8.53 -4.96 -13.53
C VAL A 141 8.11 -3.70 -14.26
N LYS A 142 9.08 -3.02 -14.84
CA LYS A 142 8.85 -1.87 -15.72
C LYS A 142 9.25 -2.22 -17.14
#